data_AF-A0A1H7DU04-F1
#
_entry.id   AF-A0A1H7DU04-F1
#
_cell.length_a   1.000
_cell.length_b   1.000
_cell.length_c   1.000
_cell.angle_alpha   90.00
_cell.angle_beta   90.00
_cell.angle_gamma   90.00
#
_symmetry.space_group_name_H-M   'P 1'
#
loop_
_entity.id
_entity.type
_entity.pdbx_description
1 polymer ?
#
loop_
_entity_poly.entity_id
_entity_poly.type
_entity_poly.pdbx_seq_one_letter_code
_entity_poly.pdbx_strand_id
1 'polypeptide(L)'
;MKSRPDEILKDVPAAIRRAMLEDAPQLEPGAAQVMGRFWSAVRAGKGSLAMPPTEAYRDAAASESTFRCLLRALSRYAPHVSTALAKVVSEEWYARRPKRTAKVAPTVETTIGAAWPETWRRMKPDLDDAPIKASTRQRYIASIDRCATIVAEGLASEAHGFVAACELSDAFLFHPDPERRVKPVTAANYLEGLIALGAKCGVAQESLTAMRVISRDLRDQAELAAKNKYERLAGLTERGGYAHVADRIRELRERAHDLPAHSSARRRCMQQAVVCAVIMHKPPRKGDLVSWRFGHQIVREVDGTWRAEWQQQKTRAETETGAIWPEICEILDEWILDGRPDRLVHIRHQELVGCNWLSLVHSQPYRNLPTELTKAAIGVPSHDLRTLAADYMRRHDPVRAADVIATHLGHGTRRAGKAYRAECEGAAGEAIWQRARKAIAAQSEKTTAHHKTRNRATHL
;
A
#
# COMPACT_ATOMS: atom_id res chain seq x y z
N MET A 1 20.54 -51.60 7.08
CA MET A 1 21.87 -50.96 7.06
C MET A 1 21.69 -49.46 6.94
N LYS A 2 22.19 -48.64 7.87
CA LYS A 2 22.24 -47.18 7.67
C LYS A 2 23.41 -46.90 6.73
N SER A 3 23.15 -46.44 5.50
CA SER A 3 24.19 -46.03 4.54
C SER A 3 25.10 -44.97 5.17
N ARG A 4 26.40 -45.02 4.86
CA ARG A 4 27.36 -44.05 5.43
C ARG A 4 27.05 -42.65 4.89
N PRO A 5 27.18 -41.58 5.70
CA PRO A 5 26.93 -40.20 5.24
C PRO A 5 27.69 -39.83 3.94
N ASP A 6 28.91 -40.33 3.78
CA ASP A 6 29.72 -40.10 2.57
C ASP A 6 29.10 -40.68 1.30
N GLU A 7 28.46 -41.85 1.39
CA GLU A 7 27.78 -42.48 0.26
C GLU A 7 26.52 -41.70 -0.13
N ILE A 8 25.80 -41.19 0.87
CA ILE A 8 24.57 -40.41 0.69
C ILE A 8 24.89 -39.06 0.04
N LEU A 9 26.00 -38.42 0.45
CA LEU A 9 26.37 -37.07 0.01
C LEU A 9 27.28 -37.06 -1.23
N LYS A 10 27.46 -38.18 -1.94
CA LYS A 10 28.42 -38.31 -3.06
C LYS A 10 28.26 -37.24 -4.15
N ASP A 11 27.02 -36.86 -4.47
CA ASP A 11 26.72 -35.90 -5.55
C ASP A 11 26.68 -34.45 -5.07
N VAL A 12 26.70 -34.24 -3.76
CA VAL A 12 26.71 -32.91 -3.12
C VAL A 12 28.02 -32.20 -3.43
N PRO A 13 28.00 -30.89 -3.76
CA PRO A 13 29.22 -30.11 -3.96
C PRO A 13 30.19 -30.25 -2.79
N ALA A 14 31.49 -30.37 -3.09
CA ALA A 14 32.50 -30.78 -2.11
C ALA A 14 32.55 -29.89 -0.86
N ALA A 15 32.41 -28.57 -1.03
CA ALA A 15 32.38 -27.62 0.08
C ALA A 15 31.18 -27.84 1.02
N ILE A 16 29.98 -28.04 0.45
CA ILE A 16 28.75 -28.31 1.21
C ILE A 16 28.85 -29.68 1.89
N ARG A 17 29.33 -30.71 1.17
CA ARG A 17 29.53 -32.05 1.73
C ARG A 17 30.47 -31.99 2.93
N ARG A 18 31.62 -31.32 2.81
CA ARG A 18 32.59 -31.16 3.90
C ARG A 18 31.94 -30.50 5.12
N ALA A 19 31.26 -29.36 4.93
CA ALA A 19 30.59 -28.66 6.02
C ALA A 19 29.52 -29.53 6.72
N MET A 20 28.75 -30.31 5.97
CA MET A 20 27.77 -31.24 6.56
C MET A 20 28.42 -32.39 7.33
N LEU A 21 29.56 -32.91 6.85
CA LEU A 21 30.29 -34.00 7.53
C LEU A 21 30.97 -33.52 8.80
N GLU A 22 31.55 -32.32 8.79
CA GLU A 22 32.13 -31.67 9.98
C GLU A 22 31.06 -31.42 11.05
N ASP A 23 29.82 -31.12 10.63
CA ASP A 23 28.67 -30.87 11.50
C ASP A 23 27.80 -32.12 11.72
N ALA A 24 28.29 -33.31 11.38
CA ALA A 24 27.52 -34.56 11.42
C ALA A 24 26.81 -34.83 12.77
N PRO A 25 27.39 -34.52 13.95
CA PRO A 25 26.72 -34.71 15.23
C PRO A 25 25.48 -33.82 15.45
N GLN A 26 25.40 -32.67 14.76
CA GLN A 26 24.32 -31.70 14.91
C GLN A 26 23.34 -31.69 13.74
N LEU A 27 23.53 -32.56 12.74
CA LEU A 27 22.63 -32.66 11.61
C LEU A 27 21.23 -33.10 12.06
N GLU A 28 20.21 -32.38 11.58
CA GLU A 28 18.83 -32.83 11.75
C GLU A 28 18.64 -34.23 11.14
N PRO A 29 17.83 -35.10 11.78
CA PRO A 29 17.51 -36.40 11.21
C PRO A 29 16.93 -36.27 9.80
N GLY A 30 17.54 -36.96 8.83
CA GLY A 30 17.11 -36.94 7.43
C GLY A 30 17.76 -35.86 6.56
N ALA A 31 18.50 -34.89 7.13
CA ALA A 31 19.12 -33.79 6.39
C ALA A 31 20.10 -34.28 5.31
N ALA A 32 20.95 -35.25 5.64
CA ALA A 32 21.88 -35.82 4.68
C ALA A 32 21.16 -36.51 3.50
N GLN A 33 20.07 -37.24 3.78
CA GLN A 33 19.30 -37.97 2.77
C GLN A 33 18.55 -37.04 1.81
N VAL A 34 17.94 -35.96 2.30
CA VAL A 34 17.26 -35.00 1.42
C VAL A 34 18.27 -34.19 0.61
N MET A 35 19.42 -33.80 1.19
CA MET A 35 20.49 -33.12 0.48
C MET A 35 21.12 -34.01 -0.60
N GLY A 36 21.40 -35.27 -0.28
CA GLY A 36 21.92 -36.26 -1.24
C GLY A 36 20.98 -36.42 -2.44
N ARG A 37 19.70 -36.71 -2.18
CA ARG A 37 18.68 -36.85 -3.25
C ARG A 37 18.55 -35.59 -4.09
N PHE A 38 18.52 -34.42 -3.46
CA PHE A 38 18.45 -33.13 -4.14
C PHE A 38 19.61 -32.95 -5.12
N TRP A 39 20.85 -33.09 -4.66
CA TRP A 39 22.01 -32.87 -5.52
C TRP A 39 22.18 -33.95 -6.58
N SER A 40 21.78 -35.20 -6.30
CA SER A 40 21.67 -36.24 -7.33
C SER A 40 20.66 -35.86 -8.42
N ALA A 41 19.48 -35.33 -8.05
CA ALA A 41 18.46 -34.88 -9.01
C ALA A 41 18.95 -33.67 -9.83
N VAL A 42 19.61 -32.68 -9.19
CA VAL A 42 20.22 -31.54 -9.89
C VAL A 42 21.24 -32.01 -10.93
N ARG A 43 22.11 -32.95 -10.55
CA ARG A 43 23.14 -33.52 -11.44
C ARG A 43 22.51 -34.29 -12.60
N ALA A 44 21.52 -35.14 -12.32
CA ALA A 44 20.84 -35.94 -13.35
C ALA A 44 20.12 -35.06 -14.39
N GLY A 45 19.48 -33.99 -13.95
CA GLY A 45 18.80 -33.03 -14.82
C GLY A 45 19.73 -32.05 -15.55
N LYS A 46 21.06 -32.13 -15.37
CA LYS A 46 22.03 -31.12 -15.81
C LYS A 46 21.63 -29.69 -15.41
N GLY A 47 20.99 -29.55 -14.25
CA GLY A 47 20.48 -28.29 -13.73
C GLY A 47 21.59 -27.35 -13.25
N SER A 48 21.30 -26.06 -13.21
CA SER A 48 22.21 -25.07 -12.62
C SER A 48 22.38 -25.33 -11.12
N LEU A 49 23.62 -25.43 -10.64
CA LEU A 49 23.90 -25.60 -9.20
C LEU A 49 23.48 -24.37 -8.39
N ALA A 50 23.59 -23.17 -8.97
CA ALA A 50 23.20 -21.92 -8.31
C ALA A 50 21.68 -21.66 -8.36
N MET A 51 20.97 -22.29 -9.31
CA MET A 51 19.51 -22.20 -9.41
C MET A 51 18.94 -23.56 -9.83
N PRO A 52 18.83 -24.50 -8.88
CA PRO A 52 18.30 -25.83 -9.13
C PRO A 52 16.87 -25.77 -9.69
N PRO A 53 16.52 -26.63 -10.67
CA PRO A 53 15.19 -26.67 -11.25
C PRO A 53 14.14 -27.12 -10.22
N THR A 54 12.88 -26.75 -10.44
CA THR A 54 11.75 -27.08 -9.56
C THR A 54 11.66 -28.58 -9.29
N GLU A 55 11.95 -29.39 -10.31
CA GLU A 55 11.90 -30.85 -10.32
C GLU A 55 12.86 -31.45 -9.29
N ALA A 56 14.05 -30.88 -9.12
CA ALA A 56 15.01 -31.35 -8.12
C ALA A 56 14.46 -31.20 -6.69
N TYR A 57 13.67 -30.15 -6.42
CA TYR A 57 13.00 -29.99 -5.13
C TYR A 57 11.87 -31.00 -4.92
N ARG A 58 11.13 -31.37 -5.99
CA ARG A 58 10.09 -32.40 -5.93
C ARG A 58 10.69 -33.76 -5.65
N ASP A 59 11.73 -34.13 -6.39
CA ASP A 59 12.36 -35.46 -6.29
C ASP A 59 13.07 -35.69 -4.95
N ALA A 60 13.59 -34.61 -4.35
CA ALA A 60 14.29 -34.69 -3.07
C ALA A 60 13.36 -34.98 -1.88
N ALA A 61 12.06 -34.69 -1.99
CA ALA A 61 11.13 -34.69 -0.87
C ALA A 61 9.91 -35.59 -1.11
N ALA A 62 9.79 -36.66 -0.33
CA ALA A 62 8.64 -37.57 -0.38
C ALA A 62 7.41 -37.03 0.37
N SER A 63 7.58 -36.01 1.21
CA SER A 63 6.53 -35.41 2.06
C SER A 63 6.85 -33.95 2.38
N GLU A 64 5.85 -33.20 2.86
CA GLU A 64 6.04 -31.80 3.27
C GLU A 64 7.11 -31.66 4.38
N SER A 65 7.21 -32.60 5.32
CA SER A 65 8.22 -32.55 6.38
C SER A 65 9.63 -32.71 5.84
N THR A 66 9.84 -33.66 4.91
CA THR A 66 11.14 -33.84 4.23
C THR A 66 11.49 -32.65 3.33
N PHE A 67 10.48 -32.01 2.71
CA PHE A 67 10.67 -30.79 1.93
C PHE A 67 11.14 -29.63 2.82
N ARG A 68 10.49 -29.43 3.98
CA ARG A 68 10.94 -28.41 4.96
C ARG A 68 12.34 -28.69 5.51
N CYS A 69 12.68 -29.96 5.75
CA CYS A 69 14.03 -30.36 6.15
C CYS A 69 15.06 -29.99 5.08
N LEU A 70 14.77 -30.25 3.80
CA LEU A 70 15.63 -29.83 2.69
C LEU A 70 15.86 -28.32 2.69
N LEU A 71 14.80 -27.52 2.84
CA LEU A 71 14.91 -26.06 2.82
C LEU A 71 15.75 -25.52 3.99
N ARG A 72 15.62 -26.10 5.19
CA ARG A 72 16.48 -25.75 6.34
C ARG A 72 17.93 -26.15 6.09
N ALA A 73 18.17 -27.35 5.56
CA ALA A 73 19.52 -27.83 5.23
C ALA A 73 20.19 -26.96 4.17
N LEU A 74 19.48 -26.59 3.10
CA LEU A 74 19.98 -25.65 2.08
C LEU A 74 20.28 -24.27 2.68
N SER A 75 19.39 -23.73 3.53
CA SER A 75 19.63 -22.45 4.19
C SER A 75 20.87 -22.45 5.08
N ARG A 76 21.19 -23.59 5.73
CA ARG A 76 22.34 -23.71 6.64
C ARG A 76 23.65 -23.98 5.91
N TYR A 77 23.66 -24.93 4.98
CA TYR A 77 24.90 -25.44 4.37
C TYR A 77 25.14 -24.92 2.94
N ALA A 78 24.12 -24.36 2.30
CA ALA A 78 24.20 -23.88 0.91
C ALA A 78 23.45 -22.54 0.70
N PRO A 79 23.70 -21.49 1.51
CA PRO A 79 22.94 -20.24 1.45
C PRO A 79 23.05 -19.50 0.11
N HIS A 80 24.10 -19.79 -0.66
CA HIS A 80 24.32 -19.25 -2.01
C HIS A 80 23.44 -19.89 -3.10
N VAL A 81 22.76 -20.99 -2.79
CA VAL A 81 21.86 -21.68 -3.73
C VAL A 81 20.50 -20.99 -3.71
N SER A 82 20.06 -20.48 -4.86
CA SER A 82 18.74 -19.88 -4.97
C SER A 82 17.65 -20.91 -4.68
N THR A 83 16.80 -20.61 -3.69
CA THR A 83 15.62 -21.43 -3.37
C THR A 83 14.34 -20.89 -4.02
N ALA A 84 14.42 -19.92 -4.93
CA ALA A 84 13.26 -19.25 -5.52
C ALA A 84 12.28 -20.24 -6.18
N LEU A 85 12.81 -21.26 -6.87
CA LEU A 85 11.99 -22.29 -7.54
C LEU A 85 11.34 -23.30 -6.57
N ALA A 86 11.84 -23.41 -5.33
CA ALA A 86 11.21 -24.25 -4.32
C ALA A 86 9.82 -23.74 -3.91
N LYS A 87 9.52 -22.47 -4.15
CA LYS A 87 8.22 -21.87 -3.86
C LYS A 87 7.07 -22.56 -4.57
N VAL A 88 7.27 -22.99 -5.81
CA VAL A 88 6.27 -23.74 -6.59
C VAL A 88 5.90 -25.03 -5.87
N VAL A 89 6.89 -25.79 -5.40
CA VAL A 89 6.69 -27.03 -4.64
C VAL A 89 6.04 -26.75 -3.28
N SER A 90 6.39 -25.64 -2.63
CA SER A 90 5.74 -25.19 -1.40
C SER A 90 4.25 -24.93 -1.60
N GLU A 91 3.87 -24.23 -2.67
CA GLU A 91 2.48 -23.95 -3.03
C GLU A 91 1.71 -25.24 -3.37
N GLU A 92 2.33 -26.20 -4.06
CA GLU A 92 1.77 -27.53 -4.31
C GLU A 92 1.44 -28.27 -3.00
N TRP A 93 2.36 -28.27 -2.03
CA TRP A 93 2.12 -28.89 -0.72
C TRP A 93 1.00 -28.18 0.04
N TYR A 94 0.97 -26.84 0.03
CA TYR A 94 -0.10 -26.08 0.68
C TYR A 94 -1.47 -26.33 0.02
N ALA A 95 -1.52 -26.48 -1.30
CA ALA A 95 -2.76 -26.77 -2.02
C ALA A 95 -3.36 -28.15 -1.67
N ARG A 96 -2.52 -29.13 -1.32
CA ARG A 96 -2.92 -30.47 -0.88
C ARG A 96 -3.46 -30.52 0.54
N ARG A 97 -3.22 -29.48 1.35
CA ARG A 97 -3.68 -29.49 2.75
C ARG A 97 -5.21 -29.52 2.76
N PRO A 98 -5.82 -30.35 3.63
CA PRO A 98 -7.25 -30.28 3.84
C PRO A 98 -7.60 -28.86 4.26
N LYS A 99 -8.30 -28.14 3.38
CA LYS A 99 -8.82 -26.82 3.70
C LYS A 99 -9.83 -27.05 4.81
N ARG A 100 -9.50 -26.58 6.01
CA ARG A 100 -10.47 -26.48 7.09
C ARG A 100 -11.63 -25.67 6.52
N THR A 101 -12.76 -26.33 6.27
CA THR A 101 -13.97 -25.67 5.80
C THR A 101 -14.22 -24.57 6.80
N ALA A 102 -14.02 -23.32 6.39
CA ALA A 102 -14.50 -22.21 7.19
C ALA A 102 -15.98 -22.54 7.41
N LYS A 103 -16.43 -22.58 8.67
CA LYS A 103 -17.85 -22.48 8.95
C LYS A 103 -18.24 -21.12 8.38
N VAL A 104 -18.63 -21.11 7.11
CA VAL A 104 -19.33 -20.00 6.50
C VAL A 104 -20.61 -19.95 7.31
N ALA A 105 -20.66 -19.01 8.27
CA ALA A 105 -21.94 -18.64 8.85
C ALA A 105 -22.85 -18.38 7.64
N PRO A 106 -24.04 -19.01 7.57
CA PRO A 106 -24.92 -18.86 6.42
C PRO A 106 -25.07 -17.37 6.20
N THR A 107 -24.51 -16.91 5.08
CA THR A 107 -24.79 -15.56 4.62
C THR A 107 -26.22 -15.67 4.17
N VAL A 108 -27.14 -15.37 5.09
CA VAL A 108 -28.52 -15.12 4.70
C VAL A 108 -28.40 -14.10 3.60
N GLU A 109 -28.76 -14.48 2.38
CA GLU A 109 -28.92 -13.55 1.27
C GLU A 109 -30.07 -12.64 1.68
N THR A 110 -29.80 -11.67 2.56
CA THR A 110 -30.73 -10.62 2.87
C THR A 110 -30.86 -9.82 1.59
N THR A 111 -31.99 -9.97 0.93
CA THR A 111 -32.33 -9.21 -0.27
C THR A 111 -32.01 -7.75 0.00
N ILE A 112 -31.26 -7.10 -0.90
CA ILE A 112 -30.86 -5.70 -0.74
C ILE A 112 -32.11 -4.86 -0.47
N GLY A 113 -32.15 -4.15 0.66
CA GLY A 113 -33.31 -3.37 1.09
C GLY A 113 -34.39 -4.12 1.87
N ALA A 114 -34.24 -5.43 2.14
CA ALA A 114 -35.23 -6.21 2.90
C ALA A 114 -35.42 -5.70 4.33
N ALA A 115 -34.32 -5.29 4.98
CA ALA A 115 -34.34 -4.77 6.35
C ALA A 115 -34.71 -3.28 6.45
N TRP A 116 -35.02 -2.61 5.32
CA TRP A 116 -35.39 -1.19 5.35
C TRP A 116 -36.78 -1.00 5.97
N PRO A 117 -37.02 0.12 6.66
CA PRO A 117 -38.35 0.60 6.95
C PRO A 117 -39.27 0.55 5.73
N GLU A 118 -40.55 0.27 5.95
CA GLU A 118 -41.54 0.13 4.86
C GLU A 118 -41.61 1.40 4.01
N THR A 119 -41.54 2.56 4.67
CA THR A 119 -41.49 3.88 4.03
C THR A 119 -40.29 4.02 3.09
N TRP A 120 -39.13 3.48 3.44
CA TRP A 120 -37.91 3.54 2.62
C TRP A 120 -37.90 2.48 1.52
N ARG A 121 -38.49 1.29 1.75
CA ARG A 121 -38.60 0.26 0.70
C ARG A 121 -39.39 0.77 -0.50
N ARG A 122 -40.46 1.52 -0.26
CA ARG A 122 -41.28 2.14 -1.33
C ARG A 122 -40.50 3.16 -2.15
N MET A 123 -39.45 3.76 -1.57
CA MET A 123 -38.57 4.73 -2.21
C MET A 123 -37.45 4.09 -3.05
N LYS A 124 -37.22 2.78 -2.90
CA LYS A 124 -36.11 2.08 -3.58
C LYS A 124 -36.20 2.12 -5.12
N PRO A 125 -37.38 1.91 -5.75
CA PRO A 125 -37.50 1.97 -7.21
C PRO A 125 -37.03 3.31 -7.79
N ASP A 126 -37.43 4.44 -7.19
CA ASP A 126 -37.05 5.78 -7.65
C ASP A 126 -35.52 6.02 -7.57
N LEU A 127 -34.85 5.42 -6.58
CA LEU A 127 -33.39 5.46 -6.48
C LEU A 127 -32.70 4.56 -7.52
N ASP A 128 -33.32 3.43 -7.87
CA ASP A 128 -32.85 2.51 -8.91
C ASP A 128 -33.03 3.09 -10.32
N ASP A 129 -34.05 3.91 -10.54
CA ASP A 129 -34.30 4.57 -11.81
C ASP A 129 -33.56 5.92 -11.94
N ALA A 130 -33.02 6.45 -10.84
CA ALA A 130 -32.27 7.70 -10.87
C ALA A 130 -31.04 7.62 -11.80
N PRO A 131 -30.77 8.69 -12.61
CA PRO A 131 -29.64 8.75 -13.53
C PRO A 131 -28.32 9.02 -12.79
N ILE A 132 -27.90 8.07 -11.97
CA ILE A 132 -26.65 8.09 -11.18
C ILE A 132 -25.76 6.92 -11.56
N LYS A 133 -24.44 7.08 -11.42
CA LYS A 133 -23.48 6.02 -11.71
C LYS A 133 -23.74 4.81 -10.81
N ALA A 134 -23.61 3.60 -11.36
CA ALA A 134 -23.84 2.34 -10.63
C ALA A 134 -23.05 2.26 -9.30
N SER A 135 -21.78 2.69 -9.29
CA SER A 135 -20.96 2.70 -8.08
C SER A 135 -21.45 3.68 -7.01
N THR A 136 -22.04 4.82 -7.41
CA THR A 136 -22.67 5.78 -6.49
C THR A 136 -23.95 5.22 -5.91
N ARG A 137 -24.78 4.57 -6.74
CA ARG A 137 -26.01 3.90 -6.30
C ARG A 137 -25.72 2.80 -5.27
N GLN A 138 -24.78 1.91 -5.58
CA GLN A 138 -24.37 0.84 -4.68
C GLN A 138 -23.86 1.39 -3.33
N ARG A 139 -23.12 2.51 -3.34
CA ARG A 139 -22.70 3.18 -2.12
C ARG A 139 -23.89 3.74 -1.33
N TYR A 140 -24.87 4.37 -1.98
CA TYR A 140 -26.06 4.89 -1.29
C TYR A 140 -26.88 3.77 -0.68
N ILE A 141 -27.10 2.68 -1.40
CA ILE A 141 -27.78 1.48 -0.88
C ILE A 141 -27.07 0.98 0.38
N ALA A 142 -25.74 0.79 0.33
CA ALA A 142 -24.98 0.34 1.49
C ALA A 142 -25.04 1.33 2.68
N SER A 143 -25.07 2.64 2.41
CA SER A 143 -25.29 3.66 3.44
C SER A 143 -26.68 3.54 4.07
N ILE A 144 -27.72 3.35 3.25
CA ILE A 144 -29.11 3.22 3.70
C ILE A 144 -29.30 1.92 4.49
N ASP A 145 -28.69 0.81 4.09
CA ASP A 145 -28.68 -0.45 4.84
C ASP A 145 -28.14 -0.25 6.27
N ARG A 146 -27.09 0.58 6.42
CA ARG A 146 -26.54 0.92 7.73
C ARG A 146 -27.51 1.74 8.56
N CYS A 147 -28.16 2.75 7.98
CA CYS A 147 -29.20 3.52 8.66
C CYS A 147 -30.39 2.64 9.06
N ALA A 148 -30.83 1.75 8.17
CA ALA A 148 -31.96 0.84 8.40
C ALA A 148 -31.68 -0.13 9.55
N THR A 149 -30.43 -0.58 9.68
CA THR A 149 -30.01 -1.43 10.81
C THR A 149 -30.19 -0.69 12.14
N ILE A 150 -29.78 0.58 12.23
CA ILE A 150 -29.94 1.41 13.43
C ILE A 150 -31.41 1.66 13.76
N VAL A 151 -32.24 1.92 12.74
CA VAL A 151 -33.69 2.08 12.91
C VAL A 151 -34.33 0.78 13.39
N ALA A 152 -33.96 -0.37 12.82
CA ALA A 152 -34.47 -1.68 13.23
C ALA A 152 -34.10 -2.05 14.68
N GLU A 153 -33.00 -1.49 15.20
CA GLU A 153 -32.58 -1.62 16.59
C GLU A 153 -33.34 -0.68 17.54
N GLY A 154 -34.24 0.17 17.01
CA GLY A 154 -35.00 1.14 17.79
C GLY A 154 -34.16 2.33 18.27
N LEU A 155 -32.98 2.55 17.67
CA LEU A 155 -32.05 3.62 18.07
C LEU A 155 -32.28 4.92 17.30
N ALA A 156 -33.13 4.92 16.26
CA ALA A 156 -33.49 6.11 15.50
C ALA A 156 -34.85 5.97 14.82
N SER A 157 -35.48 7.10 14.52
CA SER A 157 -36.72 7.21 13.75
C SER A 157 -36.52 6.93 12.25
N GLU A 158 -37.52 6.32 11.62
CA GLU A 158 -37.58 6.13 10.16
C GLU A 158 -38.00 7.39 9.39
N ALA A 159 -38.57 8.40 10.06
CA ALA A 159 -39.09 9.58 9.40
C ALA A 159 -37.98 10.57 9.01
N HIS A 160 -37.82 10.87 7.72
CA HIS A 160 -36.85 11.87 7.27
C HIS A 160 -37.08 13.23 7.94
N GLY A 161 -36.03 13.76 8.58
CA GLY A 161 -36.09 15.05 9.25
C GLY A 161 -34.94 15.24 10.24
N PHE A 162 -34.96 16.38 10.92
CA PHE A 162 -33.92 16.75 11.89
C PHE A 162 -33.72 15.70 12.98
N VAL A 163 -34.82 15.27 13.60
CA VAL A 163 -34.81 14.32 14.73
C VAL A 163 -34.15 12.99 14.32
N ALA A 164 -34.59 12.40 13.20
CA ALA A 164 -33.97 11.18 12.70
C ALA A 164 -32.48 11.34 12.36
N ALA A 165 -32.06 12.51 11.84
CA ALA A 165 -30.64 12.75 11.58
C ALA A 165 -29.82 12.87 12.88
N CYS A 166 -30.34 13.50 13.93
CA CYS A 166 -29.71 13.55 15.24
C CYS A 166 -29.59 12.15 15.85
N GLU A 167 -30.69 11.40 15.89
CA GLU A 167 -30.71 10.05 16.48
C GLU A 167 -29.78 9.09 15.72
N LEU A 168 -29.80 9.11 14.38
CA LEU A 168 -28.86 8.33 13.57
C LEU A 168 -27.41 8.76 13.83
N SER A 169 -27.14 10.06 13.93
CA SER A 169 -25.80 10.58 14.26
C SER A 169 -25.32 10.04 15.61
N ASP A 170 -26.13 10.18 16.65
CA ASP A 170 -25.80 9.74 18.00
C ASP A 170 -25.62 8.21 18.06
N ALA A 171 -26.52 7.47 17.43
CA ALA A 171 -26.43 6.02 17.36
C ALA A 171 -25.16 5.54 16.62
N PHE A 172 -24.69 6.29 15.61
CA PHE A 172 -23.45 5.97 14.90
C PHE A 172 -22.19 6.33 15.71
N LEU A 173 -22.18 7.46 16.40
CA LEU A 173 -21.01 7.93 17.14
C LEU A 173 -20.87 7.24 18.51
N PHE A 174 -22.00 6.98 19.16
CA PHE A 174 -22.09 6.52 20.54
C PHE A 174 -22.84 5.19 20.67
N HIS A 175 -22.81 4.38 19.61
CA HIS A 175 -23.41 3.05 19.58
C HIS A 175 -23.11 2.26 20.88
N PRO A 176 -24.11 1.55 21.47
CA PRO A 176 -23.91 0.78 22.69
C PRO A 176 -22.78 -0.25 22.59
N ASP A 177 -22.69 -0.93 21.44
CA ASP A 177 -21.52 -1.76 21.06
C ASP A 177 -20.38 -0.87 20.51
N PRO A 178 -19.21 -0.79 21.20
CA PRO A 178 -18.08 0.03 20.78
C PRO A 178 -17.50 -0.33 19.41
N GLU A 179 -17.55 -1.60 19.00
CA GLU A 179 -17.00 -2.06 17.72
C GLU A 179 -17.80 -1.57 16.51
N ARG A 180 -19.03 -1.10 16.75
CA ARG A 180 -19.94 -0.57 15.73
C ARG A 180 -19.93 0.95 15.63
N ARG A 181 -19.24 1.64 16.55
CA ARG A 181 -19.09 3.09 16.50
C ARG A 181 -18.30 3.49 15.27
N VAL A 182 -18.74 4.56 14.61
CA VAL A 182 -18.09 5.08 13.41
C VAL A 182 -17.63 6.52 13.61
N LYS A 183 -16.71 6.96 12.76
CA LYS A 183 -16.22 8.35 12.79
C LYS A 183 -17.27 9.33 12.27
N PRO A 184 -17.22 10.62 12.66
CA PRO A 184 -18.17 11.64 12.19
C PRO A 184 -18.34 11.70 10.67
N VAL A 185 -17.24 11.62 9.91
CA VAL A 185 -17.31 11.59 8.44
C VAL A 185 -18.04 10.35 7.89
N THR A 186 -17.93 9.20 8.55
CA THR A 186 -18.62 7.98 8.14
C THR A 186 -20.11 8.10 8.42
N ALA A 187 -20.50 8.61 9.60
CA ALA A 187 -21.88 8.91 9.93
C ALA A 187 -22.50 9.92 8.94
N ALA A 188 -21.77 10.99 8.58
CA ALA A 188 -22.20 11.95 7.57
C ALA A 188 -22.45 11.29 6.21
N ASN A 189 -21.56 10.38 5.77
CA ASN A 189 -21.74 9.64 4.51
C ASN A 189 -22.95 8.68 4.54
N TYR A 190 -23.28 8.14 5.71
CA TYR A 190 -24.49 7.32 5.87
C TYR A 190 -25.75 8.18 5.76
N LEU A 191 -25.79 9.32 6.46
CA LEU A 191 -26.87 10.30 6.35
C LEU A 191 -27.04 10.85 4.93
N GLU A 192 -25.95 11.09 4.19
CA GLU A 192 -26.01 11.53 2.80
C GLU A 192 -26.70 10.52 1.87
N GLY A 193 -26.51 9.21 2.13
CA GLY A 193 -27.24 8.17 1.41
C GLY A 193 -28.75 8.27 1.64
N LEU A 194 -29.15 8.48 2.90
CA LEU A 194 -30.56 8.62 3.28
C LEU A 194 -31.19 9.93 2.77
N ILE A 195 -30.44 11.03 2.78
CA ILE A 195 -30.84 12.31 2.17
C ILE A 195 -31.02 12.15 0.66
N ALA A 196 -30.13 11.41 0.00
CA ALA A 196 -30.23 11.15 -1.43
C ALA A 196 -31.47 10.32 -1.77
N LEU A 197 -31.81 9.32 -0.95
CA LEU A 197 -33.07 8.56 -1.08
C LEU A 197 -34.28 9.51 -1.00
N GLY A 198 -34.38 10.30 0.09
CA GLY A 198 -35.50 11.21 0.27
C GLY A 198 -35.62 12.27 -0.84
N ALA A 199 -34.50 12.80 -1.32
CA ALA A 199 -34.47 13.76 -2.43
C ALA A 199 -34.98 13.19 -3.75
N LYS A 200 -34.89 11.87 -3.96
CA LYS A 200 -35.37 11.21 -5.18
C LYS A 200 -36.84 10.81 -5.11
N CYS A 201 -37.41 10.76 -3.92
CA CYS A 201 -38.76 10.22 -3.69
C CYS A 201 -39.73 11.28 -3.14
N GLY A 202 -39.42 12.56 -3.38
CA GLY A 202 -40.33 13.67 -3.06
C GLY A 202 -40.47 14.02 -1.57
N VAL A 203 -39.53 13.60 -0.72
CA VAL A 203 -39.52 14.04 0.69
C VAL A 203 -39.41 15.58 0.75
N ALA A 204 -40.16 16.20 1.65
CA ALA A 204 -40.19 17.64 1.83
C ALA A 204 -38.79 18.24 1.95
N GLN A 205 -38.52 19.29 1.18
CA GLN A 205 -37.19 19.90 1.10
C GLN A 205 -36.72 20.48 2.44
N GLU A 206 -37.65 20.91 3.30
CA GLU A 206 -37.38 21.38 4.66
C GLU A 206 -36.76 20.26 5.51
N SER A 207 -37.37 19.06 5.51
CA SER A 207 -36.84 17.88 6.22
C SER A 207 -35.44 17.51 5.73
N LEU A 208 -35.22 17.51 4.41
CA LEU A 208 -33.90 17.22 3.83
C LEU A 208 -32.87 18.30 4.18
N THR A 209 -33.28 19.55 4.23
CA THR A 209 -32.42 20.67 4.63
C THR A 209 -32.02 20.53 6.10
N ALA A 210 -32.95 20.16 6.97
CA ALA A 210 -32.66 19.94 8.38
C ALA A 210 -31.68 18.78 8.60
N MET A 211 -31.81 17.66 7.87
CA MET A 211 -30.84 16.57 7.90
C MET A 211 -29.45 17.00 7.41
N ARG A 212 -29.37 17.91 6.41
CA ARG A 212 -28.10 18.45 5.92
C ARG A 212 -27.36 19.29 6.96
N VAL A 213 -28.07 19.89 7.93
CA VAL A 213 -27.44 20.60 9.07
C VAL A 213 -26.59 19.63 9.89
N ILE A 214 -27.16 18.48 10.28
CA ILE A 214 -26.44 17.46 11.05
C ILE A 214 -25.30 16.83 10.22
N SER A 215 -25.54 16.55 8.94
CA SER A 215 -24.49 16.09 8.03
C SER A 215 -23.33 17.10 7.92
N ARG A 216 -23.62 18.41 7.95
CA ARG A 216 -22.59 19.46 7.97
C ARG A 216 -21.86 19.49 9.31
N ASP A 217 -22.56 19.48 10.44
CA ASP A 217 -21.93 19.46 11.76
C ASP A 217 -20.97 18.26 11.92
N LEU A 218 -21.40 17.06 11.50
CA LEU A 218 -20.54 15.87 11.47
C LEU A 218 -19.31 16.02 10.57
N ARG A 219 -19.41 16.80 9.49
CA ARG A 219 -18.27 17.12 8.62
C ARG A 219 -17.35 18.14 9.30
N ASP A 220 -17.88 19.14 9.98
CA ASP A 220 -17.11 20.14 10.72
C ASP A 220 -16.35 19.45 11.89
N GLN A 221 -16.98 18.51 12.60
CA GLN A 221 -16.33 17.64 13.57
C GLN A 221 -15.23 16.77 12.93
N ALA A 222 -15.46 16.26 11.71
CA ALA A 222 -14.44 15.51 10.98
C ALA A 222 -13.25 16.38 10.53
N GLU A 223 -13.47 17.67 10.23
CA GLU A 223 -12.41 18.63 9.95
C GLU A 223 -11.53 18.86 11.19
N LEU A 224 -12.11 18.91 12.39
CA LEU A 224 -11.33 18.91 13.63
C LEU A 224 -10.45 17.65 13.75
N ALA A 225 -10.96 16.48 13.35
CA ALA A 225 -10.19 15.23 13.31
C ALA A 225 -9.13 15.19 12.18
N ALA A 226 -9.21 16.09 11.18
CA ALA A 226 -8.16 16.23 10.17
C ALA A 226 -6.84 16.73 10.77
N LYS A 227 -6.87 17.36 11.95
CA LYS A 227 -5.67 17.64 12.77
C LYS A 227 -4.83 16.37 12.99
N ASN A 228 -5.47 15.23 13.20
CA ASN A 228 -4.78 13.94 13.37
C ASN A 228 -4.04 13.48 12.09
N LYS A 229 -4.45 13.94 10.89
CA LYS A 229 -3.68 13.70 9.65
C LYS A 229 -2.41 14.55 9.65
N TYR A 230 -2.51 15.82 10.03
CA TYR A 230 -1.35 16.71 10.14
C TYR A 230 -0.37 16.21 11.20
N GLU A 231 -0.85 15.71 12.33
CA GLU A 231 0.00 15.08 13.37
C GLU A 231 0.76 13.86 12.83
N ARG A 232 0.10 12.98 12.05
CA ARG A 232 0.81 11.84 11.44
C ARG A 232 1.89 12.27 10.46
N LEU A 233 1.63 13.31 9.66
CA LEU A 233 2.61 13.84 8.70
C LEU A 233 3.74 14.60 9.39
N ALA A 234 3.44 15.35 10.46
CA ALA A 234 4.41 15.99 11.32
C ALA A 234 5.33 14.94 11.95
N GLY A 235 4.77 13.90 12.57
CA GLY A 235 5.55 12.81 13.15
C GLY A 235 6.40 12.04 12.12
N LEU A 236 5.95 11.90 10.87
CA LEU A 236 6.79 11.35 9.80
C LEU A 236 7.92 12.31 9.39
N THR A 237 7.64 13.62 9.34
CA THR A 237 8.62 14.66 9.03
C THR A 237 9.69 14.76 10.11
N GLU A 238 9.31 14.68 11.39
CA GLU A 238 10.21 14.63 12.55
C GLU A 238 11.14 13.42 12.51
N ARG A 239 10.66 12.28 12.01
CA ARG A 239 11.51 11.09 11.80
C ARG A 239 12.48 11.22 10.62
N GLY A 240 12.42 12.31 9.85
CA GLY A 240 13.29 12.56 8.69
C GLY A 240 12.56 12.58 7.33
N GLY A 241 11.23 12.47 7.29
CA GLY A 241 10.44 12.57 6.06
C GLY A 241 10.86 11.53 5.02
N TYR A 242 11.30 11.96 3.83
CA TYR A 242 11.76 11.06 2.78
C TYR A 242 13.07 10.33 3.10
N ALA A 243 13.96 10.92 3.90
CA ALA A 243 15.18 10.24 4.35
C ALA A 243 14.81 9.01 5.18
N HIS A 244 13.85 9.16 6.09
CA HIS A 244 13.30 8.02 6.85
C HIS A 244 12.71 6.94 5.95
N VAL A 245 11.98 7.32 4.91
CA VAL A 245 11.41 6.35 3.96
C VAL A 245 12.52 5.59 3.24
N ALA A 246 13.56 6.27 2.78
CA ALA A 246 14.71 5.66 2.14
C ALA A 246 15.48 4.72 3.09
N ASP A 247 15.70 5.12 4.34
CA ASP A 247 16.34 4.27 5.37
C ASP A 247 15.52 3.00 5.62
N ARG A 248 14.20 3.12 5.74
CA ARG A 248 13.32 1.95 5.92
C ARG A 248 13.31 1.04 4.70
N ILE A 249 13.41 1.58 3.48
CA ILE A 249 13.57 0.77 2.26
C ILE A 249 14.89 -0.02 2.34
N ARG A 250 16.00 0.62 2.72
CA ARG A 250 17.30 -0.04 2.87
C ARG A 250 17.24 -1.17 3.90
N GLU A 251 16.74 -0.91 5.10
CA GLU A 251 16.62 -1.92 6.16
C GLU A 251 15.76 -3.13 5.74
N LEU A 252 14.66 -2.88 5.01
CA LEU A 252 13.80 -3.93 4.49
C LEU A 252 14.51 -4.79 3.44
N ARG A 253 15.34 -4.18 2.58
CA ARG A 253 16.16 -4.90 1.62
C ARG A 253 17.23 -5.74 2.32
N GLU A 254 17.98 -5.17 3.25
CA GLU A 254 18.99 -5.88 4.04
C GLU A 254 18.37 -7.12 4.72
N ARG A 255 17.25 -6.93 5.41
CA ARG A 255 16.51 -8.05 6.02
C ARG A 255 16.03 -9.08 5.01
N ALA A 256 15.66 -8.66 3.79
CA ALA A 256 15.26 -9.59 2.74
C ALA A 256 16.44 -10.43 2.22
N HIS A 257 17.67 -9.88 2.21
CA HIS A 257 18.88 -10.61 1.82
C HIS A 257 19.28 -11.67 2.85
N ASP A 258 19.00 -11.43 4.13
CA ASP A 258 19.25 -12.39 5.21
C ASP A 258 18.23 -13.56 5.24
N LEU A 259 17.15 -13.46 4.46
CA LEU A 259 16.07 -14.44 4.45
C LEU A 259 16.12 -15.36 3.22
N PRO A 260 15.75 -16.64 3.35
CA PRO A 260 15.73 -17.56 2.22
C PRO A 260 14.79 -17.07 1.10
N ALA A 261 15.21 -17.26 -0.16
CA ALA A 261 14.47 -16.82 -1.35
C ALA A 261 13.02 -17.32 -1.42
N HIS A 262 12.76 -18.55 -0.98
CA HIS A 262 11.41 -19.14 -0.95
C HIS A 262 10.50 -18.60 0.16
N SER A 263 11.02 -17.81 1.12
CA SER A 263 10.28 -17.44 2.31
C SER A 263 9.26 -16.33 2.05
N SER A 264 8.07 -16.46 2.64
CA SER A 264 7.04 -15.41 2.58
C SER A 264 7.48 -14.13 3.30
N ALA A 265 8.35 -14.25 4.31
CA ALA A 265 8.93 -13.13 5.03
C ALA A 265 9.84 -12.27 4.14
N ARG A 266 10.75 -12.88 3.37
CA ARG A 266 11.57 -12.17 2.37
C ARG A 266 10.68 -11.42 1.40
N ARG A 267 9.70 -12.12 0.84
CA ARG A 267 8.74 -11.55 -0.10
C ARG A 267 8.02 -10.35 0.49
N ARG A 268 7.57 -10.44 1.75
CA ARG A 268 6.88 -9.34 2.43
C ARG A 268 7.77 -8.11 2.60
N CYS A 269 9.04 -8.31 2.98
CA CYS A 269 10.01 -7.22 3.11
C CYS A 269 10.22 -6.51 1.77
N MET A 270 10.41 -7.26 0.69
CA MET A 270 10.57 -6.69 -0.65
C MET A 270 9.30 -6.01 -1.17
N GLN A 271 8.11 -6.56 -0.91
CA GLN A 271 6.84 -5.89 -1.23
C GLN A 271 6.70 -4.54 -0.53
N GLN A 272 7.11 -4.46 0.74
CA GLN A 272 7.11 -3.21 1.49
C GLN A 272 8.11 -2.21 0.91
N ALA A 273 9.33 -2.66 0.63
CA ALA A 273 10.38 -1.83 0.04
C ALA A 273 9.97 -1.27 -1.33
N VAL A 274 9.54 -2.12 -2.26
CA VAL A 274 9.21 -1.72 -3.64
C VAL A 274 7.98 -0.80 -3.71
N VAL A 275 6.96 -1.03 -2.85
CA VAL A 275 5.79 -0.14 -2.78
C VAL A 275 6.18 1.24 -2.26
N CYS A 276 6.97 1.31 -1.20
CA CYS A 276 7.47 2.58 -0.67
C CYS A 276 8.33 3.31 -1.69
N ALA A 277 9.24 2.60 -2.38
CA ALA A 277 10.12 3.16 -3.39
C ALA A 277 9.32 3.76 -4.57
N VAL A 278 8.39 2.99 -5.15
CA VAL A 278 7.55 3.47 -6.27
C VAL A 278 6.70 4.67 -5.86
N ILE A 279 6.07 4.64 -4.68
CA ILE A 279 5.26 5.77 -4.19
C ILE A 279 6.13 7.01 -3.95
N MET A 280 7.36 6.83 -3.46
CA MET A 280 8.31 7.92 -3.24
C MET A 280 8.71 8.61 -4.55
N HIS A 281 8.91 7.84 -5.63
CA HIS A 281 9.23 8.39 -6.96
C HIS A 281 8.08 9.17 -7.57
N LYS A 282 6.90 8.54 -7.67
CA LYS A 282 5.66 9.18 -8.08
C LYS A 282 4.52 8.48 -7.35
N PRO A 283 3.67 9.18 -6.58
CA PRO A 283 2.69 8.55 -5.72
C PRO A 283 1.33 8.34 -6.43
N PRO A 284 1.04 7.20 -7.08
CA PRO A 284 -0.29 6.90 -7.60
C PRO A 284 -1.31 6.75 -6.47
N ARG A 285 -2.61 6.81 -6.81
CA ARG A 285 -3.64 6.44 -5.84
C ARG A 285 -3.58 4.92 -5.62
N LYS A 286 -3.91 4.45 -4.42
CA LYS A 286 -3.88 3.01 -4.08
C LYS A 286 -4.66 2.13 -5.06
N GLY A 287 -5.77 2.63 -5.61
CA GLY A 287 -6.59 1.92 -6.60
C GLY A 287 -5.92 1.77 -7.96
N ASP A 288 -5.11 2.75 -8.36
CA ASP A 288 -4.32 2.68 -9.59
C ASP A 288 -3.15 1.71 -9.38
N LEU A 289 -2.39 1.92 -8.31
CA LEU A 289 -1.20 1.13 -7.96
C LEU A 289 -1.48 -0.36 -7.85
N VAL A 290 -2.59 -0.74 -7.22
CA VAL A 290 -2.93 -2.17 -7.04
C VAL A 290 -3.26 -2.87 -8.36
N SER A 291 -3.64 -2.12 -9.40
CA SER A 291 -4.11 -2.66 -10.69
C SER A 291 -3.01 -2.85 -11.74
N TRP A 292 -1.81 -2.29 -11.51
CA TRP A 292 -0.73 -2.34 -12.49
C TRP A 292 -0.27 -3.77 -12.80
N ARG A 293 0.14 -3.97 -14.05
CA ARG A 293 0.71 -5.22 -14.56
C ARG A 293 2.00 -4.96 -15.32
N PHE A 294 2.93 -5.90 -15.22
CA PHE A 294 4.16 -5.87 -16.00
C PHE A 294 3.86 -5.95 -17.50
N GLY A 295 4.60 -5.19 -18.31
CA GLY A 295 4.40 -5.09 -19.76
C GLY A 295 3.15 -4.30 -20.18
N HIS A 296 2.38 -3.76 -19.22
CA HIS A 296 1.23 -2.90 -19.50
C HIS A 296 1.40 -1.54 -18.84
N GLN A 297 1.12 -1.44 -17.54
CA GLN A 297 1.23 -0.17 -16.82
C GLN A 297 2.63 0.07 -16.28
N ILE A 298 3.41 -0.98 -16.05
CA ILE A 298 4.80 -0.87 -15.62
C ILE A 298 5.66 -1.72 -16.55
N VAL A 299 6.66 -1.10 -17.17
CA VAL A 299 7.47 -1.70 -18.22
C VAL A 299 8.94 -1.51 -17.87
N ARG A 300 9.71 -2.57 -18.07
CA ARG A 300 11.17 -2.53 -18.02
C ARG A 300 11.70 -2.44 -19.45
N GLU A 301 12.40 -1.36 -19.76
CA GLU A 301 13.04 -1.14 -21.03
C GLU A 301 14.26 -2.06 -21.21
N VAL A 302 14.74 -2.15 -22.45
CA VAL A 302 15.90 -2.99 -22.83
C VAL A 302 17.16 -2.55 -22.08
N ASP A 303 17.32 -1.25 -21.85
CA ASP A 303 18.45 -0.66 -21.12
C ASP A 303 18.37 -0.83 -19.59
N GLY A 304 17.28 -1.43 -19.08
CA GLY A 304 17.05 -1.63 -17.66
C GLY A 304 16.28 -0.51 -16.95
N THR A 305 15.97 0.57 -17.65
CA THR A 305 15.12 1.64 -17.12
C THR A 305 13.69 1.14 -16.93
N TRP A 306 13.09 1.46 -15.80
CA TRP A 306 11.66 1.21 -15.60
C TRP A 306 10.84 2.47 -15.88
N ARG A 307 9.64 2.28 -16.41
CA ARG A 307 8.65 3.32 -16.64
C ARG A 307 7.27 2.81 -16.27
N ALA A 308 6.38 3.71 -15.88
CA ALA A 308 4.99 3.36 -15.68
C ALA A 308 4.04 4.40 -16.27
N GLU A 309 3.03 3.94 -16.98
CA GLU A 309 1.99 4.72 -17.64
C GLU A 309 0.63 4.14 -17.29
N TRP A 310 -0.33 4.99 -16.89
CA TRP A 310 -1.66 4.52 -16.53
C TRP A 310 -2.73 5.59 -16.67
N GLN A 311 -3.95 5.13 -16.92
CA GLN A 311 -5.14 5.96 -16.79
C GLN A 311 -5.63 5.95 -15.33
N GLN A 312 -5.72 7.12 -14.71
CA GLN A 312 -6.19 7.24 -13.33
C GLN A 312 -7.66 6.83 -13.21
N GLN A 313 -7.99 5.89 -12.32
CA GLN A 313 -9.37 5.40 -12.13
C GLN A 313 -10.35 6.53 -11.77
N LYS A 314 -9.91 7.49 -10.96
CA LYS A 314 -10.78 8.56 -10.43
C LYS A 314 -11.12 9.62 -11.48
N THR A 315 -10.14 10.04 -12.27
CA THR A 315 -10.25 11.19 -13.17
C THR A 315 -10.30 10.78 -14.64
N ARG A 316 -9.96 9.52 -14.97
CA ARG A 316 -9.75 9.01 -16.33
C ARG A 316 -8.65 9.72 -17.10
N ALA A 317 -7.86 10.58 -16.44
CA ALA A 317 -6.72 11.24 -17.06
C ALA A 317 -5.56 10.26 -17.20
N GLU A 318 -4.85 10.35 -18.32
CA GLU A 318 -3.58 9.66 -18.51
C GLU A 318 -2.48 10.32 -17.68
N THR A 319 -1.55 9.52 -17.19
CA THR A 319 -0.39 9.97 -16.44
C THR A 319 0.72 8.93 -16.56
N GLU A 320 1.95 9.38 -16.35
CA GLU A 320 3.14 8.54 -16.43
C GLU A 320 4.15 8.88 -15.34
N THR A 321 5.14 8.02 -15.07
CA THR A 321 6.27 8.36 -14.20
C THR A 321 7.40 9.07 -14.93
N GLY A 322 7.48 8.95 -16.26
CA GLY A 322 8.75 9.08 -16.97
C GLY A 322 9.72 7.96 -16.56
N ALA A 323 11.02 8.19 -16.75
CA ALA A 323 12.05 7.26 -16.27
C ALA A 323 12.07 7.21 -14.74
N ILE A 324 11.88 6.01 -14.20
CA ILE A 324 12.01 5.75 -12.76
C ILE A 324 13.49 5.89 -12.38
N TRP A 325 13.74 6.41 -11.17
CA TRP A 325 15.12 6.62 -10.70
C TRP A 325 15.93 5.32 -10.71
N PRO A 326 17.23 5.36 -11.09
CA PRO A 326 18.07 4.17 -11.21
C PRO A 326 18.06 3.28 -9.95
N GLU A 327 18.13 3.88 -8.76
CA GLU A 327 18.13 3.16 -7.49
C GLU A 327 16.81 2.41 -7.26
N ILE A 328 15.71 2.92 -7.79
CA ILE A 328 14.39 2.28 -7.71
C ILE A 328 14.25 1.21 -8.80
N CYS A 329 14.87 1.41 -9.96
CA CYS A 329 14.98 0.39 -11.00
C CYS A 329 15.69 -0.86 -10.46
N GLU A 330 16.79 -0.69 -9.72
CA GLU A 330 17.49 -1.80 -9.05
C GLU A 330 16.60 -2.54 -8.04
N ILE A 331 15.80 -1.81 -7.26
CA ILE A 331 14.86 -2.41 -6.29
C ILE A 331 13.76 -3.19 -7.02
N LEU A 332 13.27 -2.67 -8.15
CA LEU A 332 12.28 -3.36 -8.99
C LEU A 332 12.87 -4.63 -9.62
N ASP A 333 14.12 -4.58 -10.10
CA ASP A 333 14.83 -5.74 -10.63
C ASP A 333 15.01 -6.82 -9.56
N GLU A 334 15.48 -6.44 -8.38
CA GLU A 334 15.62 -7.35 -7.23
C GLU A 334 14.26 -7.97 -6.82
N TRP A 335 13.20 -7.18 -6.89
CA TRP A 335 11.84 -7.63 -6.61
C TRP A 335 11.36 -8.70 -7.60
N ILE A 336 11.51 -8.47 -8.91
CA ILE A 336 11.03 -9.43 -9.91
C ILE A 336 11.86 -10.73 -9.91
N LEU A 337 13.15 -10.61 -9.61
CA LEU A 337 14.05 -11.76 -9.48
C LEU A 337 13.63 -12.70 -8.35
N ASP A 338 12.99 -12.21 -7.28
CA ASP A 338 12.51 -13.01 -6.14
C ASP A 338 13.58 -13.99 -5.60
N GLY A 339 14.85 -13.54 -5.58
CA GLY A 339 16.01 -14.32 -5.13
C GLY A 339 16.66 -15.21 -6.20
N ARG A 340 16.30 -15.04 -7.48
CA ARG A 340 17.02 -15.61 -8.63
C ARG A 340 18.28 -14.79 -8.96
N PRO A 341 19.28 -15.37 -9.64
CA PRO A 341 20.47 -14.63 -10.07
C PRO A 341 20.17 -13.46 -11.03
N ASP A 342 20.89 -12.36 -10.87
CA ASP A 342 20.68 -11.10 -11.61
C ASP A 342 20.71 -11.24 -13.13
N ARG A 343 21.58 -12.12 -13.65
CA ARG A 343 21.68 -12.43 -15.09
C ARG A 343 20.36 -12.92 -15.71
N LEU A 344 19.38 -13.31 -14.90
CA LEU A 344 18.08 -13.79 -15.36
C LEU A 344 17.00 -12.70 -15.37
N VAL A 345 17.33 -11.44 -15.03
CA VAL A 345 16.33 -10.37 -14.89
C VAL A 345 15.48 -10.19 -16.15
N HIS A 346 16.08 -10.26 -17.34
CA HIS A 346 15.37 -10.13 -18.61
C HIS A 346 14.40 -11.30 -18.85
N ILE A 347 14.86 -12.54 -18.65
CA ILE A 347 14.03 -13.74 -18.79
C ILE A 347 12.88 -13.67 -17.77
N ARG A 348 13.20 -13.28 -16.54
CA ARG A 348 12.22 -13.18 -15.46
C ARG A 348 11.17 -12.11 -15.72
N HIS A 349 11.56 -10.95 -16.27
CA HIS A 349 10.61 -9.92 -16.66
C HIS A 349 9.64 -10.47 -17.73
N GLN A 350 10.14 -11.17 -18.74
CA GLN A 350 9.29 -11.77 -19.78
C GLN A 350 8.29 -12.79 -19.21
N GLU A 351 8.71 -13.65 -18.28
CA GLU A 351 7.80 -14.58 -17.58
C GLU A 351 6.68 -13.86 -16.81
N LEU A 352 6.92 -12.63 -16.38
CA LEU A 352 6.01 -11.84 -15.54
C LEU A 352 5.11 -10.90 -16.33
N VAL A 353 5.31 -10.75 -17.65
CA VAL A 353 4.44 -9.92 -18.49
C VAL A 353 2.97 -10.36 -18.32
N GLY A 354 2.09 -9.39 -18.10
CA GLY A 354 0.68 -9.63 -17.80
C GLY A 354 0.36 -10.03 -16.36
N CYS A 355 1.36 -10.35 -15.53
CA CYS A 355 1.18 -10.53 -14.09
C CYS A 355 1.06 -9.18 -13.38
N ASN A 356 0.33 -9.16 -12.26
CA ASN A 356 0.28 -8.01 -11.38
C ASN A 356 1.65 -7.77 -10.75
N TRP A 357 2.08 -6.51 -10.78
CA TRP A 357 3.44 -6.14 -10.39
C TRP A 357 3.75 -6.38 -8.91
N LEU A 358 2.73 -6.32 -8.04
CA LEU A 358 2.88 -6.44 -6.59
C LEU A 358 2.69 -7.87 -6.09
N SER A 359 1.88 -8.68 -6.77
CA SER A 359 1.64 -10.08 -6.39
C SER A 359 2.41 -11.10 -7.25
N LEU A 360 3.09 -10.66 -8.31
CA LEU A 360 3.82 -11.49 -9.29
C LEU A 360 2.97 -12.65 -9.86
N VAL A 361 1.65 -12.51 -9.86
CA VAL A 361 0.68 -13.46 -10.43
C VAL A 361 -0.38 -12.69 -11.21
N HIS A 362 -1.14 -13.35 -12.08
CA HIS A 362 -2.17 -12.67 -12.89
C HIS A 362 -3.32 -12.06 -12.07
N SER A 363 -3.61 -12.61 -10.89
CA SER A 363 -4.67 -12.09 -10.03
C SER A 363 -4.26 -10.78 -9.36
N GLN A 364 -5.19 -9.83 -9.38
CA GLN A 364 -5.03 -8.57 -8.67
C GLN A 364 -5.13 -8.82 -7.16
N PRO A 365 -4.21 -8.29 -6.33
CA PRO A 365 -4.37 -8.35 -4.88
C PRO A 365 -5.54 -7.47 -4.42
N TYR A 366 -6.01 -7.72 -3.19
CA TYR A 366 -7.06 -6.91 -2.59
C TYR A 366 -6.63 -5.43 -2.49
N ARG A 367 -7.62 -4.54 -2.61
CA ARG A 367 -7.42 -3.10 -2.86
C ARG A 367 -6.58 -2.35 -1.81
N ASN A 368 -6.59 -2.81 -0.56
CA ASN A 368 -5.91 -2.14 0.55
C ASN A 368 -4.47 -2.60 0.78
N LEU A 369 -4.00 -3.64 0.07
CA LEU A 369 -2.65 -4.18 0.23
C LEU A 369 -1.55 -3.11 0.18
N PRO A 370 -1.52 -2.17 -0.78
CA PRO A 370 -0.47 -1.15 -0.79
C PRO A 370 -0.46 -0.26 0.45
N THR A 371 -1.64 0.08 0.98
CA THR A 371 -1.76 0.88 2.20
C THR A 371 -1.24 0.14 3.43
N GLU A 372 -1.53 -1.15 3.54
CA GLU A 372 -1.06 -1.99 4.64
C GLU A 372 0.45 -2.22 4.58
N LEU A 373 1.01 -2.44 3.38
CA LEU A 373 2.45 -2.56 3.17
C LEU A 373 3.17 -1.28 3.59
N THR A 374 2.71 -0.10 3.13
CA THR A 374 3.31 1.18 3.54
C THR A 374 3.18 1.42 5.04
N LYS A 375 1.99 1.16 5.63
CA LYS A 375 1.79 1.36 7.07
C LYS A 375 2.69 0.47 7.90
N ALA A 376 2.87 -0.79 7.50
CA ALA A 376 3.77 -1.71 8.19
C ALA A 376 5.25 -1.32 8.03
N ALA A 377 5.63 -0.68 6.92
CA ALA A 377 7.01 -0.25 6.66
C ALA A 377 7.40 1.01 7.44
N ILE A 378 6.55 2.04 7.43
CA ILE A 378 6.88 3.42 7.86
C ILE A 378 5.86 4.05 8.83
N GLY A 379 4.86 3.27 9.27
CA GLY A 379 3.85 3.69 10.26
C GLY A 379 2.69 4.52 9.71
N VAL A 380 2.72 4.93 8.43
CA VAL A 380 1.67 5.75 7.81
C VAL A 380 1.09 5.09 6.53
N PRO A 381 -0.17 5.37 6.16
CA PRO A 381 -0.75 4.87 4.93
C PRO A 381 -0.11 5.49 3.68
N SER A 382 -0.19 4.78 2.54
CA SER A 382 0.32 5.25 1.24
C SER A 382 -0.20 6.63 0.78
N HIS A 383 -1.40 7.04 1.21
CA HIS A 383 -1.92 8.37 0.90
C HIS A 383 -1.18 9.50 1.63
N ASP A 384 -0.61 9.22 2.81
CA ASP A 384 0.14 10.22 3.56
C ASP A 384 1.48 10.50 2.87
N LEU A 385 2.15 9.49 2.26
CA LEU A 385 3.32 9.71 1.39
C LEU A 385 3.00 10.61 0.18
N ARG A 386 1.82 10.44 -0.41
CA ARG A 386 1.35 11.32 -1.48
C ARG A 386 1.14 12.76 -1.03
N THR A 387 0.73 12.96 0.22
CA THR A 387 0.60 14.30 0.81
C THR A 387 1.99 14.88 1.12
N LEU A 388 2.90 14.07 1.67
CA LEU A 388 4.28 14.44 1.92
C LEU A 388 5.00 14.91 0.64
N ALA A 389 4.79 14.24 -0.49
CA ALA A 389 5.33 14.65 -1.79
C ALA A 389 4.95 16.10 -2.14
N ALA A 390 3.66 16.41 -2.02
CA ALA A 390 3.15 17.73 -2.29
C ALA A 390 3.70 18.78 -1.30
N ASP A 391 3.77 18.43 -0.02
CA ASP A 391 4.38 19.31 1.00
C ASP A 391 5.87 19.56 0.74
N TYR A 392 6.62 18.55 0.31
CA TYR A 392 8.03 18.70 -0.01
C TYR A 392 8.22 19.65 -1.21
N MET A 393 7.50 19.41 -2.31
CA MET A 393 7.53 20.29 -3.48
C MET A 393 7.19 21.74 -3.11
N ARG A 394 6.15 21.92 -2.28
CA ARG A 394 5.72 23.24 -1.78
C ARG A 394 6.80 23.94 -0.95
N ARG A 395 7.52 23.23 -0.08
CA ARG A 395 8.55 23.83 0.77
C ARG A 395 9.81 24.21 -0.01
N HIS A 396 10.15 23.47 -1.07
CA HIS A 396 11.38 23.69 -1.83
C HIS A 396 11.21 24.66 -3.01
N ASP A 397 10.10 24.60 -3.74
CA ASP A 397 9.81 25.52 -4.84
C ASP A 397 8.32 25.92 -4.84
N PRO A 398 7.89 26.78 -3.89
CA PRO A 398 6.48 27.14 -3.73
C PRO A 398 5.88 27.84 -4.97
N VAL A 399 6.71 28.48 -5.79
CA VAL A 399 6.27 29.22 -6.99
C VAL A 399 5.81 28.25 -8.08
N ARG A 400 6.57 27.18 -8.32
CA ARG A 400 6.22 26.16 -9.34
C ARG A 400 5.43 24.99 -8.77
N ALA A 401 5.45 24.80 -7.45
CA ALA A 401 4.85 23.65 -6.78
C ALA A 401 3.38 23.43 -7.14
N ALA A 402 2.56 24.47 -7.25
CA ALA A 402 1.13 24.30 -7.53
C ALA A 402 0.87 23.56 -8.87
N ASP A 403 1.65 23.89 -9.90
CA ASP A 403 1.50 23.28 -11.22
C ASP A 403 2.18 21.90 -11.27
N VAL A 404 3.36 21.76 -10.64
CA VAL A 404 4.04 20.47 -10.51
C VAL A 404 3.19 19.47 -9.74
N ILE A 405 2.61 19.87 -8.59
CA ILE A 405 1.71 19.05 -7.78
C ILE A 405 0.47 18.66 -8.58
N ALA A 406 -0.14 19.59 -9.33
CA ALA A 406 -1.32 19.29 -10.13
C ALA A 406 -1.04 18.18 -11.16
N THR A 407 0.09 18.26 -11.86
CA THR A 407 0.53 17.25 -12.84
C THR A 407 0.97 15.95 -12.15
N HIS A 408 1.79 16.05 -11.11
CA HIS A 408 2.35 14.91 -10.37
C HIS A 408 1.25 14.09 -9.67
N LEU A 409 0.18 14.76 -9.21
CA LEU A 409 -0.97 14.14 -8.57
C LEU A 409 -2.11 13.84 -9.57
N GLY A 410 -2.10 14.36 -10.79
CA GLY A 410 -3.19 14.21 -11.76
C GLY A 410 -4.51 14.82 -11.28
N HIS A 411 -4.48 16.08 -10.88
CA HIS A 411 -5.69 16.84 -10.55
C HIS A 411 -6.35 17.33 -11.85
N GLY A 412 -7.40 16.61 -12.29
CA GLY A 412 -8.10 16.92 -13.54
C GLY A 412 -8.92 18.22 -13.57
N THR A 413 -8.99 18.98 -12.46
CA THR A 413 -9.64 20.30 -12.42
C THR A 413 -8.88 21.25 -11.50
N ARG A 414 -8.90 22.56 -11.80
CA ARG A 414 -8.34 23.60 -10.92
C ARG A 414 -8.96 23.56 -9.51
N ARG A 415 -10.24 23.22 -9.39
CA ARG A 415 -10.94 23.07 -8.10
C ARG A 415 -10.36 21.95 -7.24
N ALA A 416 -9.98 20.82 -7.83
CA ALA A 416 -9.38 19.69 -7.11
C ALA A 416 -7.97 20.00 -6.57
N GLY A 417 -7.25 20.94 -7.20
CA GLY A 417 -5.94 21.41 -6.75
C GLY A 417 -5.98 22.70 -5.92
N LYS A 418 -7.16 23.29 -5.67
CA LYS A 418 -7.29 24.62 -5.05
C LYS A 418 -6.69 24.71 -3.66
N ALA A 419 -6.85 23.67 -2.84
CA ALA A 419 -6.25 23.61 -1.49
C ALA A 419 -4.71 23.67 -1.55
N TYR A 420 -4.09 22.80 -2.34
CA TYR A 420 -2.64 22.81 -2.54
C TYR A 420 -2.13 24.11 -3.16
N ARG A 421 -2.88 24.69 -4.12
CA ARG A 421 -2.52 25.96 -4.74
C ARG A 421 -2.52 27.11 -3.71
N ALA A 422 -3.57 27.21 -2.89
CA ALA A 422 -3.65 28.21 -1.83
C ALA A 422 -2.51 28.06 -0.80
N GLU A 423 -2.17 26.83 -0.43
CA GLU A 423 -1.02 26.56 0.45
C GLU A 423 0.33 26.94 -0.19
N CYS A 424 0.49 26.71 -1.51
CA CYS A 424 1.70 27.11 -2.25
C CYS A 424 1.82 28.63 -2.38
N GLU A 425 0.72 29.31 -2.70
CA GLU A 425 0.65 30.78 -2.79
C GLU A 425 0.97 31.42 -1.43
N GLY A 426 0.43 30.87 -0.33
CA GLY A 426 0.76 31.31 1.03
C GLY A 426 2.24 31.13 1.35
N ALA A 427 2.81 29.96 1.04
CA ALA A 427 4.24 29.68 1.28
C ALA A 427 5.17 30.56 0.41
N ALA A 428 4.79 30.86 -0.84
CA ALA A 428 5.52 31.79 -1.69
C ALA A 428 5.51 33.21 -1.10
N GLY A 429 4.35 33.66 -0.62
CA GLY A 429 4.20 34.95 0.07
C GLY A 429 5.08 35.04 1.32
N GLU A 430 5.09 33.99 2.16
CA GLU A 430 5.95 33.93 3.33
C GLU A 430 7.44 33.96 2.98
N ALA A 431 7.87 33.22 1.95
CA ALA A 431 9.26 33.23 1.50
C ALA A 431 9.71 34.60 0.99
N ILE A 432 8.84 35.31 0.25
CA ILE A 432 9.08 36.70 -0.19
C ILE A 432 9.24 37.61 1.03
N TRP A 433 8.34 37.50 2.00
CA TRP A 433 8.37 38.32 3.21
C TRP A 433 9.61 38.05 4.09
N GLN A 434 10.01 36.79 4.24
CA GLN A 434 11.24 36.41 4.96
C GLN A 434 12.50 36.97 4.27
N ARG A 435 12.56 36.92 2.93
CA ARG A 435 13.66 37.56 2.18
C ARG A 435 13.67 39.07 2.38
N ALA A 436 12.50 39.72 2.32
CA ALA A 436 12.37 41.15 2.59
C ALA A 436 12.85 41.50 4.00
N ARG A 437 12.45 40.73 5.03
CA ARG A 437 12.94 40.93 6.41
C ARG A 437 14.45 40.78 6.54
N LYS A 438 15.04 39.76 5.93
CA LYS A 438 16.50 39.58 5.94
C LYS A 438 17.21 40.74 5.23
N ALA A 439 16.68 41.21 4.12
CA ALA A 439 17.23 42.36 3.39
C ALA A 439 17.14 43.65 4.21
N ILE A 440 16.00 43.91 4.86
CA ILE A 440 15.80 45.06 5.76
C ILE A 440 16.76 44.98 6.95
N ALA A 441 16.87 43.83 7.61
CA ALA A 441 17.79 43.63 8.73
C ALA A 441 19.26 43.88 8.32
N ALA A 442 19.69 43.34 7.18
CA ALA A 442 21.03 43.54 6.64
C ALA A 442 21.30 45.01 6.25
N GLN A 443 20.28 45.75 5.80
CA GLN A 443 20.40 47.19 5.55
C GLN A 443 20.50 47.98 6.86
N SER A 444 19.69 47.66 7.87
CA SER A 444 19.74 48.30 9.19
C SER A 444 21.08 48.09 9.89
N GLU A 445 21.70 46.91 9.78
CA GLU A 445 23.05 46.65 10.31
C GLU A 445 24.12 47.49 9.61
N LYS A 446 24.06 47.62 8.28
CA LYS A 446 24.97 48.48 7.51
C LYS A 446 24.84 49.97 7.86
N THR A 447 23.61 50.46 8.01
CA THR A 447 23.35 51.86 8.41
C THR A 447 23.86 52.13 9.82
N THR A 448 23.67 51.20 10.76
CA THR A 448 24.16 51.32 12.15
C THR A 448 25.69 51.30 12.23
N ALA A 449 26.34 50.45 11.42
CA ALA A 449 27.79 50.40 11.29
C ALA A 449 28.36 51.72 10.74
N HIS A 450 27.75 52.27 9.68
CA HIS A 450 28.14 53.57 9.13
C HIS A 450 27.97 54.72 10.12
N HIS A 451 26.90 54.71 10.93
CA HIS A 451 26.66 55.76 11.93
C HIS A 451 27.67 55.71 13.10
N LYS A 452 28.09 54.51 13.52
CA LYS A 452 29.16 54.34 14.52
C LYS A 452 30.52 54.82 14.01
N THR A 453 30.86 54.55 12.74
CA THR A 453 32.12 55.02 12.15
C THR A 453 32.14 56.54 12.01
N ARG A 454 30.99 57.16 11.71
CA ARG A 454 30.87 58.62 11.55
C ARG A 454 30.90 59.38 12.89
N ASN A 455 30.31 58.83 13.96
CA ASN A 455 30.38 59.41 15.30
C ASN A 455 31.76 59.25 15.97
N ARG A 456 32.56 58.24 15.56
CA ARG A 456 33.95 58.09 16.02
C ARG A 456 34.90 59.11 15.38
N ALA A 457 34.60 59.57 14.18
CA ALA A 457 35.38 60.59 13.46
C ALA A 457 35.04 62.04 13.88
N THR A 458 34.05 62.24 14.74
CA THR A 458 33.64 63.57 15.26
C THR A 458 34.06 63.80 16.72
N HIS A 459 34.76 62.85 17.33
CA HIS A 459 35.31 62.93 18.69
C HIS A 459 36.86 62.84 18.73
N LEU A 460 37.51 63.06 17.59
CA LEU A 460 38.93 63.39 17.45
C LEU A 460 39.00 64.80 16.85
#